data_AF-A0A318TDU8-F1
#
_entry.id   AF-A0A318TDU8-F1
#
_cell.length_a   1.000
_cell.length_b   1.000
_cell.length_c   1.000
_cell.angle_alpha   90.00
_cell.angle_beta   90.00
_cell.angle_gamma   90.00
#
_symmetry.space_group_name_H-M   'P 1'
#
loop_
_entity.id
_entity.type
_entity.pdbx_description
1 polymer ?
#
loop_
_entity_poly.entity_id
_entity_poly.type
_entity_poly.pdbx_seq_one_letter_code
_entity_poly.pdbx_strand_id
1 'polypeptide(L)'
;MSDGESSKPVNEGGEAGSAAPPAEDSPVSLSTAISDVAASAAQWHFRIDELIAHLDSVEDTIDFLPDQETRLTLRRNLRNKRSQLRDAGRQLTHQVRTLSRFAAVRDRS
;
A
#
# COMPACT_ATOMS: atom_id res chain seq x y z
N MET A 1 56.26 -27.70 45.98
CA MET A 1 56.33 -26.39 46.66
C MET A 1 55.48 -25.45 45.81
N SER A 2 54.18 -25.32 46.06
CA SER A 2 53.51 -24.58 47.16
C SER A 2 52.92 -23.29 46.60
N ASP A 3 51.61 -23.38 46.35
CA ASP A 3 50.48 -22.46 46.56
C ASP A 3 50.66 -20.94 46.75
N GLY A 4 49.65 -20.20 46.26
CA GLY A 4 49.28 -18.83 46.65
C GLY A 4 48.77 -17.99 45.47
N GLU A 5 47.53 -18.15 44.99
CA GLU A 5 46.27 -17.53 45.46
C GLU A 5 46.13 -16.01 45.22
N SER A 6 45.16 -15.65 44.34
CA SER A 6 44.26 -14.47 44.35
C SER A 6 43.80 -14.17 42.91
N SER A 7 42.54 -14.03 42.50
CA SER A 7 41.23 -13.98 43.17
C SER A 7 40.13 -14.23 42.12
N LYS A 8 39.02 -14.84 42.54
CA LYS A 8 37.73 -14.97 41.80
C LYS A 8 37.01 -13.59 41.72
N PRO A 9 36.03 -13.37 40.80
CA PRO A 9 34.71 -14.00 40.92
C PRO A 9 34.17 -14.55 39.57
N VAL A 10 33.74 -15.81 39.54
CA VAL A 10 32.33 -16.21 39.41
C VAL A 10 31.36 -15.10 38.95
N ASN A 11 30.87 -15.23 37.73
CA ASN A 11 29.51 -14.81 37.40
C ASN A 11 28.89 -15.95 36.59
N GLU A 12 28.24 -16.86 37.31
CA GLU A 12 27.18 -17.71 36.78
C GLU A 12 26.00 -16.80 36.46
N GLY A 13 25.48 -16.88 35.23
CA GLY A 13 24.27 -16.13 34.91
C GLY A 13 23.88 -16.23 33.45
N GLY A 14 22.99 -17.17 33.15
CA GLY A 14 22.01 -17.00 32.08
C GLY A 14 22.30 -17.78 30.81
N GLU A 15 21.97 -19.07 30.83
CA GLU A 15 21.46 -19.76 29.65
C GLU A 15 20.38 -18.93 28.92
N ALA A 16 20.38 -19.10 27.60
CA ALA A 16 19.18 -19.08 26.77
C ALA A 16 18.35 -17.79 26.76
N GLY A 17 18.97 -16.71 26.29
CA GLY A 17 18.25 -15.63 25.63
C GLY A 17 18.34 -15.77 24.12
N SER A 18 18.01 -16.94 23.54
CA SER A 18 17.70 -17.01 22.11
C SER A 18 16.43 -16.19 21.93
N ALA A 19 16.60 -14.88 21.69
CA ALA A 19 15.52 -14.02 21.30
C ALA A 19 14.94 -14.64 20.03
N ALA A 20 13.79 -15.30 20.20
CA ALA A 20 13.02 -15.82 19.10
C ALA A 20 12.91 -14.70 18.04
N PRO A 21 13.14 -14.99 16.75
CA PRO A 21 12.87 -14.02 15.72
C PRO A 21 11.43 -13.52 15.91
N PRO A 22 11.14 -12.22 15.72
CA PRO A 22 9.78 -11.72 15.85
C PRO A 22 8.90 -12.57 14.96
N ALA A 23 7.92 -13.25 15.57
CA ALA A 23 6.92 -14.06 14.87
C ALA A 23 5.91 -13.14 14.17
N GLU A 24 6.40 -12.23 13.32
CA GLU A 24 5.62 -11.18 12.67
C GLU A 24 5.57 -11.44 11.15
N ASP A 25 5.40 -12.70 10.77
CA ASP A 25 4.92 -13.13 9.46
C ASP A 25 3.99 -14.33 9.66
N SER A 26 3.08 -14.22 10.63
CA SER A 26 2.04 -15.22 10.78
C SER A 26 1.15 -15.17 9.53
N PRO A 27 0.89 -16.30 8.84
CA PRO A 27 0.06 -16.31 7.63
C PRO A 27 -1.31 -15.67 7.89
N VAL A 28 -1.82 -15.74 9.12
CA VAL A 28 -3.06 -15.07 9.55
C VAL A 28 -3.00 -13.54 9.36
N SER A 29 -1.88 -12.87 9.68
CA SER A 29 -1.76 -11.41 9.51
C SER A 29 -1.82 -10.99 8.05
N LEU A 30 -1.23 -11.79 7.15
CA LEU A 30 -1.26 -11.55 5.71
C LEU A 30 -2.67 -11.77 5.11
N SER A 31 -3.47 -12.73 5.60
CA SER A 31 -4.87 -12.90 5.12
C SER A 31 -5.71 -11.69 5.46
N THR A 32 -5.57 -11.22 6.69
CA THR A 32 -6.32 -10.06 7.20
C THR A 32 -5.93 -8.82 6.40
N ALA A 33 -4.63 -8.58 6.20
CA ALA A 33 -4.16 -7.45 5.40
C ALA A 33 -4.68 -7.49 3.95
N ILE A 34 -4.69 -8.66 3.31
CA ILE A 34 -5.25 -8.82 1.95
C ILE A 34 -6.75 -8.54 1.94
N SER A 35 -7.48 -9.03 2.95
CA SER A 35 -8.92 -8.83 3.09
C SER A 35 -9.26 -7.36 3.31
N ASP A 36 -8.48 -6.65 4.13
CA ASP A 36 -8.65 -5.22 4.40
C ASP A 36 -8.38 -4.38 3.14
N VAL A 37 -7.34 -4.72 2.38
CA VAL A 37 -7.05 -4.07 1.08
C VAL A 37 -8.18 -4.31 0.09
N ALA A 38 -8.71 -5.54 0.02
CA ALA A 38 -9.81 -5.88 -0.86
C ALA A 38 -11.13 -5.18 -0.45
N ALA A 39 -11.42 -5.10 0.83
CA ALA A 39 -12.58 -4.38 1.36
C ALA A 39 -12.48 -2.87 1.08
N SER A 40 -11.28 -2.31 1.16
CA SER A 40 -11.02 -0.90 0.85
C SER A 40 -11.13 -0.57 -0.64
N ALA A 41 -11.18 -1.57 -1.53
CA ALA A 41 -11.19 -1.35 -2.98
C ALA A 41 -12.41 -0.54 -3.46
N ALA A 42 -13.58 -0.77 -2.85
CA ALA A 42 -14.79 -0.01 -3.17
C ALA A 42 -14.63 1.48 -2.84
N GLN A 43 -13.93 1.81 -1.75
CA GLN A 43 -13.65 3.21 -1.37
C GLN A 43 -12.73 3.89 -2.37
N TRP A 44 -11.69 3.20 -2.84
CA TRP A 44 -10.78 3.77 -3.84
C TRP A 44 -11.44 3.92 -5.21
N HIS A 45 -12.30 2.98 -5.63
CA HIS A 45 -13.11 3.14 -6.84
C HIS A 45 -13.99 4.37 -6.76
N PHE A 46 -14.72 4.54 -5.65
CA PHE A 46 -15.54 5.72 -5.43
C PHE A 46 -14.73 7.03 -5.52
N ARG A 47 -13.56 7.08 -4.87
CA ARG A 47 -12.67 8.26 -4.93
C ARG A 47 -12.14 8.53 -6.33
N ILE A 48 -11.86 7.50 -7.12
CA ILE A 48 -11.42 7.65 -8.52
C ILE A 48 -12.57 8.24 -9.36
N ASP A 49 -13.78 7.74 -9.19
CA ASP A 49 -14.96 8.24 -9.92
C ASP A 49 -15.27 9.70 -9.53
N GLU A 50 -15.17 10.04 -8.24
CA GLU A 50 -15.31 11.41 -7.76
C GLU A 50 -14.24 12.34 -8.37
N LEU A 51 -12.98 11.90 -8.42
CA LEU A 51 -11.92 12.66 -9.06
C LEU A 51 -12.15 12.84 -10.58
N ILE A 52 -12.70 11.84 -11.26
CA ILE A 52 -13.08 11.96 -12.68
C ILE A 52 -14.18 13.01 -12.83
N ALA A 53 -15.21 12.98 -12.00
CA ALA A 53 -16.30 13.96 -12.02
C ALA A 53 -15.79 15.39 -11.77
N HIS A 54 -14.85 15.57 -10.82
CA HIS A 54 -14.20 16.86 -10.62
C HIS A 54 -13.40 17.32 -11.85
N LEU A 55 -12.68 16.43 -12.52
CA LEU A 55 -11.96 16.78 -13.75
C LEU A 55 -12.92 17.20 -14.88
N ASP A 56 -14.09 16.58 -14.98
CA ASP A 56 -15.12 16.95 -15.96
C ASP A 56 -15.71 18.34 -15.61
N SER A 57 -15.98 18.61 -14.33
CA SER A 57 -16.42 19.95 -13.89
C SER A 57 -15.37 21.04 -14.17
N VAL A 58 -14.07 20.75 -14.00
CA VAL A 58 -13.00 21.70 -14.34
C VAL A 58 -12.94 21.91 -15.85
N GLU A 59 -13.20 20.89 -16.67
CA GLU A 59 -13.27 21.02 -18.14
C GLU A 59 -14.32 22.05 -18.57
N ASP A 60 -15.50 22.04 -17.94
CA ASP A 60 -16.56 23.02 -18.20
C ASP A 60 -16.11 24.46 -17.87
N THR A 61 -15.29 24.64 -16.84
CA THR A 61 -14.82 25.97 -16.45
C THR A 61 -13.76 26.56 -17.40
N ILE A 62 -13.03 25.72 -18.13
CA ILE A 62 -12.02 26.17 -19.09
C ILE A 62 -12.64 27.00 -20.21
N ASP A 63 -13.89 26.74 -20.54
CA ASP A 63 -14.58 27.38 -21.67
C ASP A 63 -14.82 28.88 -21.45
N PHE A 64 -14.78 29.33 -20.18
CA PHE A 64 -14.89 30.74 -19.82
C PHE A 64 -13.56 31.49 -19.90
N LEU A 65 -12.43 30.81 -20.11
CA LEU A 65 -11.14 31.50 -20.22
C LEU A 65 -11.06 32.26 -21.55
N PRO A 66 -10.59 33.52 -21.56
CA PRO A 66 -10.56 34.34 -22.78
C PRO A 66 -9.49 33.87 -23.78
N ASP A 67 -8.34 33.39 -23.28
CA ASP A 67 -7.20 33.03 -24.11
C ASP A 67 -7.31 31.62 -24.71
N GLN A 68 -7.23 31.53 -26.04
CA GLN A 68 -7.42 30.28 -26.77
C GLN A 68 -6.28 29.29 -26.55
N GLU A 69 -5.04 29.75 -26.51
CA GLU A 69 -3.87 28.88 -26.34
C GLU A 69 -3.88 28.22 -24.96
N THR A 70 -4.19 29.00 -23.93
CA THR A 70 -4.39 28.53 -22.56
C THR A 70 -5.50 27.49 -22.48
N ARG A 71 -6.67 27.75 -23.10
CA ARG A 71 -7.77 26.76 -23.14
C ARG A 71 -7.32 25.43 -23.73
N LEU A 72 -6.66 25.46 -24.89
CA LEU A 72 -6.20 24.24 -25.58
C LEU A 72 -5.17 23.47 -24.74
N THR A 73 -4.24 24.18 -24.12
CA THR A 73 -3.21 23.60 -23.26
C THR A 73 -3.84 22.94 -22.03
N LEU A 74 -4.76 23.62 -21.36
CA LEU A 74 -5.46 23.10 -20.18
C LEU A 74 -6.34 21.89 -20.52
N ARG A 75 -7.12 21.93 -21.62
CA ARG A 75 -7.91 20.78 -22.08
C ARG A 75 -7.05 19.56 -22.38
N ARG A 76 -5.90 19.75 -23.04
CA ARG A 76 -4.94 18.66 -23.30
C ARG A 76 -4.41 18.06 -22.00
N ASN A 77 -4.04 18.91 -21.04
CA ASN A 77 -3.56 18.47 -19.73
C ASN A 77 -4.64 17.72 -18.95
N LEU A 78 -5.88 18.22 -18.90
CA LEU A 78 -7.01 17.52 -18.26
C LEU A 78 -7.25 16.15 -18.89
N ARG A 79 -7.28 16.06 -20.23
CA ARG A 79 -7.44 14.79 -20.94
C ARG A 79 -6.35 13.79 -20.56
N ASN A 80 -5.09 14.24 -20.48
CA ASN A 80 -3.98 13.40 -20.06
C ASN A 80 -4.12 12.94 -18.60
N LYS A 81 -4.47 13.84 -17.68
CA LYS A 81 -4.69 13.50 -16.26
C LYS A 81 -5.85 12.52 -16.08
N ARG A 82 -6.93 12.69 -16.82
CA ARG A 82 -8.07 11.77 -16.83
C ARG A 82 -7.67 10.38 -17.31
N SER A 83 -6.86 10.29 -18.37
CA SER A 83 -6.34 9.00 -18.83
C SER A 83 -5.48 8.34 -17.76
N GLN A 84 -4.52 9.07 -17.19
CA GLN A 84 -3.64 8.58 -16.13
C GLN A 84 -4.43 8.06 -14.92
N LEU A 85 -5.46 8.78 -14.49
CA LEU A 85 -6.32 8.39 -13.38
C LEU A 85 -7.11 7.10 -13.70
N ARG A 86 -7.66 6.98 -14.91
CA ARG A 86 -8.35 5.76 -15.37
C ARG A 86 -7.40 4.56 -15.44
N ASP A 87 -6.18 4.77 -15.94
CA ASP A 87 -5.15 3.74 -16.00
C ASP A 87 -4.76 3.26 -14.59
N ALA A 88 -4.50 4.20 -13.67
CA ALA A 88 -4.21 3.87 -12.28
C ALA A 88 -5.35 3.09 -11.61
N GLY A 89 -6.61 3.48 -11.85
CA GLY A 89 -7.78 2.76 -11.34
C GLY A 89 -7.89 1.34 -11.88
N ARG A 90 -7.63 1.14 -13.18
CA ARG A 90 -7.57 -0.20 -13.78
C ARG A 90 -6.46 -1.06 -13.17
N GLN A 91 -5.28 -0.48 -13.00
CA GLN A 91 -4.13 -1.18 -12.40
C GLN A 91 -4.44 -1.60 -10.95
N LEU A 92 -4.98 -0.69 -10.14
CA LEU A 92 -5.38 -0.98 -8.76
C LEU A 92 -6.42 -2.10 -8.71
N THR A 93 -7.44 -2.03 -9.59
CA THR A 93 -8.46 -3.10 -9.71
C THR A 93 -7.84 -4.45 -10.01
N HIS A 94 -6.86 -4.48 -10.92
CA HIS A 94 -6.16 -5.71 -11.27
C HIS A 94 -5.36 -6.26 -10.08
N GLN A 95 -4.61 -5.40 -9.38
CA GLN A 95 -3.82 -5.77 -8.20
C GLN A 95 -4.72 -6.33 -7.09
N VAL A 96 -5.83 -5.67 -6.76
CA VAL A 96 -6.79 -6.15 -5.76
C VAL A 96 -7.33 -7.52 -6.14
N ARG A 97 -7.79 -7.72 -7.39
CA ARG A 97 -8.29 -9.03 -7.84
C ARG A 97 -7.23 -10.13 -7.72
N THR A 98 -5.97 -9.80 -8.01
CA THR A 98 -4.86 -10.76 -7.86
C THR A 98 -4.62 -11.11 -6.40
N LEU A 99 -4.63 -10.13 -5.49
CA LEU A 99 -4.51 -10.36 -4.05
C LEU A 99 -5.68 -11.21 -3.52
N SER A 100 -6.92 -10.90 -3.88
CA SER A 100 -8.09 -11.68 -3.46
C SER A 100 -8.03 -13.13 -3.94
N ARG A 101 -7.53 -13.38 -5.16
CA ARG A 101 -7.32 -14.75 -5.67
C ARG A 101 -6.24 -15.48 -4.90
N PHE A 102 -5.13 -14.81 -4.58
CA PHE A 102 -4.05 -15.40 -3.78
C PHE A 102 -4.56 -15.83 -2.39
N ALA A 103 -5.29 -14.95 -1.70
CA ALA A 103 -5.91 -15.30 -0.41
C ALA A 103 -6.85 -16.50 -0.54
N ALA A 104 -7.73 -16.51 -1.56
CA ALA A 104 -8.69 -17.60 -1.77
C ALA A 104 -8.04 -18.96 -2.12
N VAL A 105 -6.83 -18.99 -2.68
CA VAL A 105 -6.06 -20.23 -2.93
C VAL A 105 -5.38 -20.69 -1.64
N ARG A 106 -4.81 -19.75 -0.88
CA ARG A 106 -4.12 -20.04 0.37
C ARG A 106 -5.06 -20.59 1.44
N ASP A 107 -6.26 -20.03 1.56
CA ASP A 107 -7.25 -20.49 2.54
C ASP A 107 -7.80 -21.90 2.25
N ARG A 108 -7.48 -22.48 1.08
CA ARG A 108 -7.87 -23.85 0.68
C ARG A 108 -6.72 -24.87 0.75
N SER A 109 -5.48 -24.42 0.98
CA SER A 109 -4.28 -25.26 1.10
C SER A 109 -4.01 -25.60 2.55
#